data_AF-A0A4W2E5R3-F1
#
_entry.id   AF-A0A4W2E5R3-F1
#
_cell.length_a   1.000
_cell.length_b   1.000
_cell.length_c   1.000
_cell.angle_alpha   90.00
_cell.angle_beta   90.00
_cell.angle_gamma   90.00
#
_symmetry.space_group_name_H-M   'P 1'
#
loop_
_entity.id
_entity.type
_entity.pdbx_description
1 polymer ?
#
loop_
_entity_poly.entity_id
_entity_poly.type
_entity_poly.pdbx_seq_one_letter_code
_entity_poly.pdbx_strand_id
1 'polypeptide(L)'
;MEEVAVHLLQREMVHHTWLWDAWETARKYWEQKSPGLSLPTGFKTEHGIAIVLYTNSSNTLHQKLNEAVQTGGGSWESYMNQFHFKALHFYLTRALQLLRGGGGCSREPGQMVFRGVRTICFEPKRLWDSIHFGQFASSSLNEAVARSFGNTTFFSLRTCFGAPIQDLSVFPEQHEVLIPPHEVFVVTDFFQNETHSLVTLSSTNHICSHFNCAYLGGRKRPRCESVPTGGQADSLSKGAFSLLSWQTLLLASWGFWLLETRI
;
A
#
# COMPACT_ATOMS: atom_id res chain seq x y z
N MET A 1 -0.65 12.61 7.72
CA MET A 1 0.15 12.08 6.59
C MET A 1 0.12 13.03 5.40
N GLU A 2 -1.06 13.39 4.88
CA GLU A 2 -1.25 14.35 3.77
C GLU A 2 -0.22 15.50 3.69
N GLU A 3 -0.11 16.34 4.72
CA GLU A 3 0.82 17.48 4.75
C GLU A 3 2.30 17.04 4.82
N VAL A 4 2.58 16.00 5.62
CA VAL A 4 3.91 15.46 5.87
C VAL A 4 4.49 14.77 4.63
N ALA A 5 3.63 14.17 3.81
CA ALA A 5 4.01 13.41 2.62
C ALA A 5 4.64 14.28 1.52
N VAL A 6 4.28 15.57 1.45
CA VAL A 6 4.87 16.52 0.49
C VAL A 6 6.36 16.72 0.76
N HIS A 7 6.71 17.07 2.00
CA HIS A 7 8.10 17.26 2.42
C HIS A 7 8.89 15.94 2.45
N LEU A 8 8.23 14.84 2.80
CA LEU A 8 8.84 13.51 2.76
C LEU A 8 9.21 13.11 1.33
N LEU A 9 8.31 13.32 0.35
CA LEU A 9 8.58 13.04 -1.05
C LEU A 9 9.77 13.87 -1.57
N GLN A 10 9.79 15.18 -1.29
CA GLN A 10 10.91 16.06 -1.65
C GLN A 10 12.25 15.52 -1.11
N ARG A 11 12.27 15.08 0.15
CA ARG A 11 13.48 14.49 0.77
C ARG A 11 13.86 13.15 0.14
N GLU A 12 12.90 12.27 -0.15
CA GLU A 12 13.14 10.99 -0.83
C GLU A 12 13.71 11.20 -2.24
N MET A 13 13.20 12.20 -2.99
CA MET A 13 13.67 12.56 -4.34
C MET A 13 15.10 13.13 -4.35
N VAL A 14 15.46 14.00 -3.38
CA VAL A 14 16.82 14.60 -3.30
C VAL A 14 17.93 13.53 -3.21
N HIS A 15 17.65 12.38 -2.59
CA HIS A 15 18.59 11.27 -2.49
C HIS A 15 18.48 10.25 -3.64
N HIS A 16 17.51 10.40 -4.55
CA HIS A 16 17.21 9.44 -5.62
C HIS A 16 16.83 10.18 -6.91
N THR A 17 17.83 10.61 -7.68
CA THR A 17 17.66 11.32 -8.97
C THR A 17 16.66 10.63 -9.89
N TRP A 18 16.76 9.32 -10.03
CA TRP A 18 15.88 8.51 -10.87
C TRP A 18 14.40 8.50 -10.40
N LEU A 19 14.12 8.67 -9.10
CA LEU A 19 12.77 8.86 -8.55
C LEU A 19 12.27 10.28 -8.85
N TRP A 20 13.16 11.28 -8.79
CA TRP A 20 12.86 12.66 -9.20
C TRP A 20 12.45 12.71 -10.68
N ASP A 21 13.26 12.14 -11.58
CA ASP A 21 12.98 12.09 -13.02
C ASP A 21 11.64 11.41 -13.36
N ALA A 22 11.36 10.27 -12.69
CA ALA A 22 10.13 9.52 -12.90
C ALA A 22 8.88 10.29 -12.42
N TRP A 23 8.96 10.96 -11.27
CA TRP A 23 7.88 11.80 -10.76
C TRP A 23 7.65 13.06 -11.60
N GLU A 24 8.72 13.71 -12.04
CA GLU A 24 8.63 14.87 -12.94
C GLU A 24 8.01 14.53 -14.30
N THR A 25 8.35 13.36 -14.83
CA THR A 25 7.73 12.81 -16.05
C THR A 25 6.24 12.51 -15.82
N ALA A 26 5.90 11.85 -14.71
CA ALA A 26 4.52 11.54 -14.36
C ALA A 26 3.68 12.80 -14.07
N ARG A 27 4.29 13.84 -13.47
CA ARG A 27 3.64 15.14 -13.25
C ARG A 27 3.22 15.79 -14.55
N LYS A 28 4.13 15.92 -15.51
CA LYS A 28 3.84 16.52 -16.83
C LYS A 28 2.74 15.77 -17.59
N TYR A 29 2.71 14.44 -17.49
CA TYR A 29 1.64 13.62 -18.08
C TYR A 29 0.31 13.83 -17.34
N TRP A 30 0.32 13.87 -15.99
CA TRP A 30 -0.87 14.15 -15.20
C TRP A 30 -1.45 15.55 -15.44
N GLU A 31 -0.62 16.58 -15.60
CA GLU A 31 -1.04 17.94 -15.95
C GLU A 31 -1.81 17.99 -17.29
N GLN A 32 -1.42 17.16 -18.25
CA GLN A 32 -2.09 17.04 -19.55
C GLN A 32 -3.37 16.17 -19.48
N LYS A 33 -3.38 15.14 -18.63
CA LYS A 33 -4.45 14.13 -18.57
C LYS A 33 -5.57 14.46 -17.58
N SER A 34 -5.28 15.19 -16.51
CA SER A 34 -6.24 15.52 -15.45
C SER A 34 -7.40 16.48 -15.83
N PRO A 35 -7.28 17.39 -16.81
CA PRO A 35 -8.42 18.23 -17.22
C PRO A 35 -9.61 17.39 -17.70
N GLY A 36 -10.76 17.57 -17.03
CA GLY A 36 -12.00 16.87 -17.36
C GLY A 36 -12.21 15.53 -16.65
N LEU A 37 -11.24 15.04 -15.85
CA LEU A 37 -11.47 13.86 -15.01
C LEU A 37 -12.39 14.19 -13.83
N SER A 38 -13.40 13.35 -13.61
CA SER A 38 -14.22 13.38 -12.40
C SER A 38 -13.52 12.59 -11.29
N LEU A 39 -13.04 13.28 -10.26
CA LEU A 39 -12.24 12.69 -9.18
C LEU A 39 -12.98 12.79 -7.83
N PRO A 40 -12.87 11.78 -6.95
CA PRO A 40 -13.59 11.77 -5.68
C PRO A 40 -13.10 12.84 -4.71
N THR A 41 -13.98 13.27 -3.80
CA THR A 41 -13.66 14.30 -2.79
C THR A 41 -12.41 13.95 -1.98
N GLY A 42 -11.45 14.89 -1.93
CA GLY A 42 -10.17 14.69 -1.25
C GLY A 42 -9.09 14.01 -2.10
N PHE A 43 -9.37 13.68 -3.36
CA PHE A 43 -8.34 13.28 -4.32
C PHE A 43 -7.51 14.49 -4.74
N LYS A 44 -6.18 14.40 -4.62
CA LYS A 44 -5.23 15.46 -4.90
C LYS A 44 -4.36 15.12 -6.11
N THR A 45 -3.66 16.12 -6.63
CA THR A 45 -2.70 15.99 -7.73
C THR A 45 -1.68 14.86 -7.48
N GLU A 46 -1.12 14.78 -6.27
CA GLU A 46 -0.12 13.77 -5.90
C GLU A 46 -0.63 12.33 -5.98
N HIS A 47 -1.94 12.12 -5.75
CA HIS A 47 -2.59 10.80 -5.91
C HIS A 47 -2.64 10.38 -7.39
N GLY A 48 -2.95 11.33 -8.28
CA GLY A 48 -2.96 11.10 -9.73
C GLY A 48 -1.55 10.85 -10.27
N ILE A 49 -0.58 11.68 -9.86
CA ILE A 49 0.83 11.50 -10.24
C ILE A 49 1.36 10.14 -9.77
N ALA A 50 1.04 9.70 -8.55
CA ALA A 50 1.45 8.38 -8.05
C ALA A 50 0.91 7.21 -8.90
N ILE A 51 -0.33 7.30 -9.40
CA ILE A 51 -0.91 6.30 -10.30
C ILE A 51 -0.26 6.35 -11.69
N VAL A 52 -0.10 7.53 -12.28
CA VAL A 52 0.61 7.70 -13.57
C VAL A 52 2.02 7.13 -13.49
N LEU A 53 2.75 7.45 -12.42
CA LEU A 53 4.10 6.96 -12.16
C LEU A 53 4.15 5.43 -12.03
N TYR A 54 3.21 4.83 -11.29
CA TYR A 54 3.13 3.38 -11.11
C TYR A 54 2.81 2.65 -12.42
N THR A 55 1.91 3.20 -13.23
CA THR A 55 1.48 2.59 -14.52
C THR A 55 2.45 2.82 -15.67
N ASN A 56 3.42 3.73 -15.52
CA ASN A 56 4.40 4.04 -16.57
C ASN A 56 5.47 2.93 -16.72
N SER A 57 5.24 2.03 -17.66
CA SER A 57 6.16 0.93 -18.04
C SER A 57 7.47 1.39 -18.71
N SER A 58 7.60 2.67 -19.09
CA SER A 58 8.86 3.24 -19.60
C SER A 58 9.97 3.33 -18.53
N ASN A 59 9.65 3.01 -17.27
CA ASN A 59 10.60 2.93 -16.17
C ASN A 59 10.36 1.68 -15.30
N THR A 60 11.34 1.31 -14.48
CA THR A 60 11.28 0.14 -13.58
C THR A 60 10.80 0.49 -12.16
N LEU A 61 10.22 1.67 -11.94
CA LEU A 61 9.88 2.14 -10.59
C LEU A 61 8.81 1.27 -9.94
N HIS A 62 7.75 0.88 -10.65
CA HIS A 62 6.73 -0.02 -10.10
C HIS A 62 7.33 -1.35 -9.58
N GLN A 63 8.39 -1.85 -10.23
CA GLN A 63 9.12 -3.05 -9.80
C GLN A 63 9.90 -2.76 -8.51
N LYS A 64 10.68 -1.66 -8.48
CA LYS A 64 11.44 -1.21 -7.30
C LYS A 64 10.56 -0.90 -6.10
N LEU A 65 9.38 -0.28 -6.32
CA LEU A 65 8.39 -0.03 -5.29
C LEU A 65 7.86 -1.35 -4.73
N ASN A 66 7.45 -2.29 -5.60
CA ASN A 66 6.90 -3.56 -5.16
C ASN A 66 7.93 -4.42 -4.41
N GLU A 67 9.17 -4.48 -4.89
CA GLU A 67 10.31 -5.10 -4.19
C GLU A 67 10.55 -4.47 -2.81
N ALA A 68 10.56 -3.13 -2.74
CA ALA A 68 10.75 -2.41 -1.48
C ALA A 68 9.57 -2.58 -0.52
N VAL A 69 8.33 -2.69 -1.00
CA VAL A 69 7.14 -2.93 -0.15
C VAL A 69 7.17 -4.36 0.41
N GLN A 70 7.57 -5.33 -0.40
CA GLN A 70 7.70 -6.74 0.00
C GLN A 70 8.81 -6.96 1.05
N THR A 71 9.90 -6.19 0.99
CA THR A 71 11.09 -6.37 1.86
C THR A 71 11.18 -5.38 3.03
N GLY A 72 10.73 -4.13 2.86
CA GLY A 72 10.87 -3.03 3.82
C GLY A 72 9.99 -3.14 5.08
N GLY A 73 9.16 -4.17 5.18
CA GLY A 73 8.32 -4.47 6.34
C GLY A 73 9.00 -5.25 7.47
N GLY A 74 10.32 -5.44 7.45
CA GLY A 74 11.06 -6.25 8.43
C GLY A 74 10.89 -5.75 9.87
N SER A 75 11.24 -4.50 10.12
CA SER A 75 11.12 -3.80 11.42
C SER A 75 10.79 -2.32 11.22
N TRP A 76 10.57 -1.57 12.31
CA TRP A 76 10.38 -0.12 12.21
C TRP A 76 11.66 0.60 11.74
N GLU A 77 12.83 0.13 12.18
CA GLU A 77 14.15 0.65 11.80
C GLU A 77 14.43 0.38 10.32
N SER A 78 14.11 -0.82 9.82
CA SER A 78 14.18 -1.15 8.39
C SER A 78 13.24 -0.26 7.56
N TYR A 79 11.99 -0.10 7.98
CA TYR A 79 11.05 0.84 7.34
C TYR A 79 11.59 2.27 7.32
N MET A 80 12.15 2.77 8.43
CA MET A 80 12.67 4.14 8.49
C MET A 80 13.92 4.33 7.62
N ASN A 81 14.86 3.38 7.65
CA ASN A 81 16.19 3.56 7.07
C ASN A 81 16.37 3.00 5.65
N GLN A 82 15.56 2.02 5.22
CA GLN A 82 15.76 1.29 3.95
C GLN A 82 14.58 1.43 2.97
N PHE A 83 13.36 1.66 3.47
CA PHE A 83 12.19 1.85 2.60
C PHE A 83 12.11 3.30 2.11
N HIS A 84 12.67 3.62 0.94
CA HIS A 84 12.77 5.00 0.41
C HIS A 84 11.57 5.45 -0.46
N PHE A 85 10.42 4.79 -0.33
CA PHE A 85 9.18 5.13 -1.06
C PHE A 85 8.02 5.46 -0.13
N LYS A 86 8.28 6.03 1.05
CA LYS A 86 7.26 6.27 2.09
C LYS A 86 6.15 7.18 1.58
N ALA A 87 6.50 8.27 0.91
CA ALA A 87 5.51 9.20 0.38
C ALA A 87 4.75 8.61 -0.81
N LEU A 88 5.45 7.95 -1.75
CA LEU A 88 4.82 7.32 -2.91
C LEU A 88 3.86 6.19 -2.49
N HIS A 89 4.27 5.31 -1.58
CA HIS A 89 3.42 4.27 -1.01
C HIS A 89 2.19 4.86 -0.32
N PHE A 90 2.36 5.96 0.44
CA PHE A 90 1.22 6.67 1.03
C PHE A 90 0.26 7.19 -0.03
N TYR A 91 0.74 7.95 -1.02
CA TYR A 91 -0.11 8.54 -2.07
C TYR A 91 -0.81 7.47 -2.89
N LEU A 92 -0.13 6.40 -3.29
CA LEU A 92 -0.74 5.30 -4.06
C LEU A 92 -1.78 4.55 -3.22
N THR A 93 -1.47 4.22 -1.95
CA THR A 93 -2.46 3.62 -1.04
C THR A 93 -3.68 4.51 -0.85
N ARG A 94 -3.47 5.81 -0.68
CA ARG A 94 -4.55 6.78 -0.46
C ARG A 94 -5.39 7.00 -1.71
N ALA A 95 -4.78 7.02 -2.89
CA ALA A 95 -5.46 7.10 -4.18
C ALA A 95 -6.44 5.95 -4.35
N LEU A 96 -6.00 4.70 -4.12
CA LEU A 96 -6.87 3.51 -4.22
C LEU A 96 -8.03 3.55 -3.21
N GLN A 97 -7.77 3.97 -1.96
CA GLN A 97 -8.82 4.15 -0.95
C GLN A 97 -9.89 5.18 -1.37
N LEU A 98 -9.47 6.27 -2.02
CA LEU A 98 -10.38 7.33 -2.47
C LEU A 98 -11.18 6.91 -3.71
N LEU A 99 -10.54 6.28 -4.70
CA LEU A 99 -11.18 5.80 -5.94
C LEU A 99 -12.18 4.67 -5.68
N ARG A 100 -11.83 3.71 -4.80
CA ARG A 100 -12.72 2.62 -4.38
C ARG A 100 -13.84 3.09 -3.44
N GLY A 101 -13.66 4.22 -2.77
CA GLY A 101 -14.61 4.76 -1.80
C GLY A 101 -14.77 3.90 -0.53
N GLY A 102 -15.82 4.20 0.23
CA GLY A 102 -16.18 3.45 1.45
C GLY A 102 -17.19 2.34 1.16
N GLY A 103 -16.86 1.08 1.48
CA GLY A 103 -17.84 -0.01 1.35
C GLY A 103 -17.35 -1.43 1.67
N GLY A 104 -16.11 -1.78 1.32
CA GLY A 104 -15.75 -3.21 1.31
C GLY A 104 -16.44 -3.97 0.17
N CYS A 105 -16.46 -5.30 0.25
CA CYS A 105 -17.53 -6.10 -0.36
C CYS A 105 -18.77 -6.18 0.56
N SER A 106 -18.98 -5.22 1.46
CA SER A 106 -20.05 -5.30 2.47
C SER A 106 -21.45 -4.98 1.91
N ARG A 107 -21.53 -4.64 0.63
CA ARG A 107 -22.78 -4.28 -0.09
C ARG A 107 -22.90 -4.95 -1.47
N GLU A 108 -21.77 -5.21 -2.13
CA GLU A 108 -21.72 -5.81 -3.47
C GLU A 108 -20.67 -6.92 -3.54
N PRO A 109 -20.82 -7.91 -4.43
CA PRO A 109 -19.77 -8.89 -4.72
C PRO A 109 -18.49 -8.21 -5.21
N GLY A 110 -17.33 -8.73 -4.78
CA GLY A 110 -16.03 -8.19 -5.21
C GLY A 110 -15.84 -8.20 -6.72
N GLN A 111 -15.14 -7.18 -7.22
CA GLN A 111 -14.86 -6.96 -8.63
C GLN A 111 -14.03 -8.12 -9.18
N MET A 112 -14.52 -8.72 -10.27
CA MET A 112 -13.83 -9.80 -10.97
C MET A 112 -12.70 -9.23 -11.82
N VAL A 113 -11.47 -9.68 -11.58
CA VAL A 113 -10.25 -9.21 -12.26
C VAL A 113 -9.29 -10.38 -12.49
N PHE A 114 -8.35 -10.19 -13.41
CA PHE A 114 -7.44 -11.23 -13.88
C PHE A 114 -5.98 -10.77 -13.82
N ARG A 115 -5.06 -11.67 -13.50
CA ARG A 115 -3.61 -11.38 -13.46
C ARG A 115 -2.79 -12.54 -13.99
N GLY A 116 -2.10 -12.34 -15.10
CA GLY A 116 -1.11 -13.27 -15.64
C GLY A 116 0.30 -13.02 -15.12
N VAL A 117 1.06 -14.10 -14.88
CA VAL A 117 2.46 -14.07 -14.42
C VAL A 117 3.28 -15.06 -15.25
N ARG A 118 4.46 -14.66 -15.74
CA ARG A 118 5.37 -15.48 -16.57
C ARG A 118 6.41 -16.28 -15.78
N THR A 119 6.88 -15.75 -14.67
CA THR A 119 8.13 -16.17 -14.02
C THR A 119 7.92 -17.07 -12.79
N ILE A 120 6.68 -17.27 -12.37
CA ILE A 120 6.32 -18.01 -11.15
C ILE A 120 5.26 -19.04 -11.54
N CYS A 121 5.44 -20.28 -11.10
CA CYS A 121 4.41 -21.31 -11.02
C CYS A 121 3.98 -21.39 -9.55
N PHE A 122 2.83 -20.81 -9.21
CA PHE A 122 2.36 -20.69 -7.83
C PHE A 122 1.54 -21.92 -7.43
N GLU A 123 1.98 -22.58 -6.35
CA GLU A 123 1.25 -23.68 -5.73
C GLU A 123 0.78 -23.25 -4.32
N PRO A 124 -0.53 -23.19 -4.04
CA PRO A 124 -1.05 -22.96 -2.70
C PRO A 124 -0.86 -24.23 -1.86
N LYS A 125 -0.52 -24.09 -0.57
CA LYS A 125 -0.34 -25.26 0.31
C LYS A 125 -1.62 -26.08 0.43
N ARG A 126 -2.79 -25.41 0.54
CA ARG A 126 -4.13 -26.00 0.57
C ARG A 126 -5.16 -25.04 -0.04
N LEU A 127 -6.29 -25.60 -0.49
CA LEU A 127 -7.50 -24.79 -0.69
C LEU A 127 -7.95 -24.18 0.65
N TRP A 128 -8.58 -23.01 0.57
CA TRP A 128 -9.04 -22.17 1.68
C TRP A 128 -7.94 -21.53 2.54
N ASP A 129 -6.66 -21.72 2.20
CA ASP A 129 -5.57 -20.97 2.81
C ASP A 129 -5.69 -19.47 2.48
N SER A 130 -5.35 -18.63 3.46
CA SER A 130 -5.31 -17.17 3.32
C SER A 130 -3.96 -16.71 2.78
N ILE A 131 -3.98 -15.90 1.72
CA ILE A 131 -2.80 -15.29 1.10
C ILE A 131 -3.00 -13.78 0.89
N HIS A 132 -1.90 -13.06 0.70
CA HIS A 132 -1.87 -11.67 0.26
C HIS A 132 -0.63 -11.48 -0.62
N PHE A 133 -0.65 -10.51 -1.54
CA PHE A 133 0.49 -10.31 -2.45
C PHE A 133 1.71 -9.67 -1.78
N GLY A 134 1.52 -8.91 -0.70
CA GLY A 134 2.63 -8.24 0.02
C GLY A 134 3.27 -7.09 -0.77
N GLN A 135 2.68 -6.71 -1.90
CA GLN A 135 3.08 -5.64 -2.81
C GLN A 135 1.84 -5.18 -3.58
N PHE A 136 1.90 -4.03 -4.28
CA PHE A 136 0.80 -3.67 -5.18
C PHE A 136 0.71 -4.69 -6.32
N ALA A 137 -0.51 -5.10 -6.64
CA ALA A 137 -0.77 -6.13 -7.65
C ALA A 137 -1.68 -5.57 -8.75
N SER A 138 -1.06 -5.28 -9.90
CA SER A 138 -1.78 -4.95 -11.13
C SER A 138 -2.61 -6.14 -11.61
N SER A 139 -3.85 -5.88 -11.97
CA SER A 139 -4.78 -6.84 -12.58
C SER A 139 -5.61 -6.14 -13.64
N SER A 140 -6.29 -6.87 -14.52
CA SER A 140 -7.14 -6.31 -15.57
C SER A 140 -8.57 -6.80 -15.44
N LEU A 141 -9.54 -5.97 -15.81
CA LEU A 141 -10.92 -6.40 -16.06
C LEU A 141 -11.04 -7.30 -17.30
N ASN A 142 -10.03 -7.27 -18.19
CA ASN A 142 -10.00 -8.03 -19.43
C ASN A 142 -9.05 -9.24 -19.30
N GLU A 143 -9.60 -10.45 -19.39
CA GLU A 143 -8.83 -11.69 -19.27
C GLU A 143 -7.74 -11.81 -20.35
N ALA A 144 -8.02 -11.39 -21.59
CA ALA A 144 -7.06 -11.46 -22.70
C ALA A 144 -5.87 -10.51 -22.49
N VAL A 145 -6.13 -9.31 -21.95
CA VAL A 145 -5.07 -8.39 -21.51
C VAL A 145 -4.23 -9.05 -20.42
N ALA A 146 -4.85 -9.63 -19.38
CA ALA A 146 -4.13 -10.28 -18.29
C ALA A 146 -3.26 -11.46 -18.80
N ARG A 147 -3.74 -12.26 -19.76
CA ARG A 147 -2.96 -13.36 -20.35
C ARG A 147 -1.75 -12.86 -21.15
N SER A 148 -1.81 -11.67 -21.74
CA SER A 148 -0.65 -11.07 -22.42
C SER A 148 0.52 -10.82 -21.45
N PHE A 149 0.25 -10.56 -20.17
CA PHE A 149 1.28 -10.42 -19.14
C PHE A 149 1.88 -11.74 -18.68
N GLY A 150 1.19 -12.88 -18.85
CA GLY A 150 1.71 -14.21 -18.57
C GLY A 150 0.63 -15.29 -18.39
N ASN A 151 1.05 -16.55 -18.45
CA ASN A 151 0.15 -17.71 -18.29
C ASN A 151 0.68 -18.79 -17.32
N THR A 152 1.97 -18.75 -16.95
CA THR A 152 2.65 -19.71 -16.05
C THR A 152 1.97 -19.78 -14.68
N THR A 153 1.56 -18.63 -14.15
CA THR A 153 0.43 -18.57 -13.20
C THR A 153 -0.61 -17.60 -13.74
N PHE A 154 -1.86 -18.03 -13.75
CA PHE A 154 -3.00 -17.19 -14.08
C PHE A 154 -3.95 -17.11 -12.89
N PHE A 155 -4.13 -15.91 -12.36
CA PHE A 155 -5.03 -15.63 -11.24
C PHE A 155 -6.36 -15.08 -11.73
N SER A 156 -7.45 -15.70 -11.28
CA SER A 156 -8.82 -15.19 -11.38
C SER A 156 -9.23 -14.69 -10.00
N LEU A 157 -9.33 -13.37 -9.80
CA LEU A 157 -9.55 -12.77 -8.48
C LEU A 157 -10.92 -12.08 -8.37
N ARG A 158 -11.55 -12.21 -7.21
CA ARG A 158 -12.59 -11.28 -6.74
C ARG A 158 -11.98 -10.36 -5.70
N THR A 159 -11.63 -9.13 -6.07
CA THR A 159 -11.08 -8.13 -5.15
C THR A 159 -12.19 -7.26 -4.55
N CYS A 160 -12.07 -6.97 -3.26
CA CYS A 160 -12.86 -5.95 -2.59
C CYS A 160 -12.14 -4.60 -2.57
N PHE A 161 -10.81 -4.57 -2.42
CA PHE A 161 -10.03 -3.35 -2.14
C PHE A 161 -9.26 -2.79 -3.34
N GLY A 162 -9.23 -3.50 -4.47
CA GLY A 162 -8.73 -2.99 -5.73
C GLY A 162 -9.57 -1.82 -6.24
N ALA A 163 -8.92 -0.88 -6.91
CA ALA A 163 -9.58 0.25 -7.55
C ALA A 163 -9.29 0.24 -9.06
N PRO A 164 -10.30 0.43 -9.93
CA PRO A 164 -10.08 0.75 -11.34
C PRO A 164 -9.27 2.04 -11.46
N ILE A 165 -8.19 1.98 -12.24
CA ILE A 165 -7.31 3.13 -12.51
C ILE A 165 -7.18 3.43 -14.01
N GLN A 166 -8.00 2.79 -14.86
CA GLN A 166 -8.04 2.96 -16.31
C GLN A 166 -7.97 4.44 -16.76
N ASP A 167 -8.81 5.30 -16.19
CA ASP A 167 -8.91 6.71 -16.60
C ASP A 167 -7.71 7.56 -16.14
N LEU A 168 -6.89 7.04 -15.23
CA LEU A 168 -5.70 7.70 -14.68
C LEU A 168 -4.39 7.08 -15.22
N SER A 169 -4.42 5.82 -15.65
CA SER A 169 -3.27 5.03 -16.12
C SER A 169 -2.63 5.60 -17.39
N VAL A 170 -1.32 5.40 -17.56
CA VAL A 170 -0.64 5.67 -18.84
C VAL A 170 -1.17 4.78 -19.97
N PHE A 171 -1.74 3.61 -19.63
CA PHE A 171 -2.23 2.59 -20.55
C PHE A 171 -3.70 2.21 -20.28
N PRO A 172 -4.68 3.06 -20.67
CA PRO A 172 -6.11 2.80 -20.40
C PRO A 172 -6.63 1.49 -21.02
N GLU A 173 -6.06 1.06 -22.15
CA GLU A 173 -6.40 -0.19 -22.84
C GLU A 173 -6.08 -1.45 -22.02
N GLN A 174 -5.28 -1.32 -20.96
CA GLN A 174 -5.03 -2.43 -20.04
C GLN A 174 -6.19 -2.67 -19.06
N HIS A 175 -7.19 -1.77 -18.99
CA HIS A 175 -8.33 -1.85 -18.07
C HIS A 175 -7.89 -2.17 -16.62
N GLU A 176 -6.83 -1.51 -16.17
CA GLU A 176 -6.12 -1.89 -14.95
C GLU A 176 -6.95 -1.61 -13.70
N VAL A 177 -7.04 -2.63 -12.84
CA VAL A 177 -7.48 -2.56 -11.46
C VAL A 177 -6.28 -2.85 -10.58
N LEU A 178 -5.91 -1.87 -9.75
CA LEU A 178 -4.73 -1.99 -8.89
C LEU A 178 -5.14 -2.41 -7.48
N ILE A 179 -4.64 -3.57 -7.05
CA ILE A 179 -4.92 -4.18 -5.75
C ILE A 179 -3.87 -3.72 -4.72
N PRO A 180 -4.28 -3.26 -3.52
CA PRO A 180 -3.35 -2.81 -2.50
C PRO A 180 -2.61 -3.97 -1.79
N PRO A 181 -1.40 -3.74 -1.23
CA PRO A 181 -0.53 -4.80 -0.72
C PRO A 181 -1.10 -5.68 0.40
N HIS A 182 -2.06 -5.13 1.13
CA HIS A 182 -2.59 -5.66 2.39
C HIS A 182 -3.94 -6.38 2.26
N GLU A 183 -4.52 -6.47 1.05
CA GLU A 183 -5.76 -7.23 0.86
C GLU A 183 -5.53 -8.74 1.06
N VAL A 184 -6.38 -9.37 1.86
CA VAL A 184 -6.31 -10.82 2.14
C VAL A 184 -7.32 -11.57 1.29
N PHE A 185 -6.84 -12.57 0.57
CA PHE A 185 -7.62 -13.49 -0.26
C PHE A 185 -7.60 -14.89 0.34
N VAL A 186 -8.64 -15.69 0.07
CA VAL A 186 -8.63 -17.14 0.22
C VAL A 186 -8.53 -17.82 -1.15
N VAL A 187 -7.79 -18.92 -1.21
CA VAL A 187 -7.71 -19.76 -2.41
C VAL A 187 -8.98 -20.62 -2.51
N THR A 188 -9.89 -20.28 -3.42
CA THR A 188 -11.17 -20.98 -3.55
C THR A 188 -11.13 -22.12 -4.55
N ASP A 189 -10.23 -22.07 -5.52
CA ASP A 189 -10.00 -23.13 -6.51
C ASP A 189 -8.55 -23.10 -7.00
N PHE A 190 -8.02 -24.26 -7.38
CA PHE A 190 -6.64 -24.43 -7.85
C PHE A 190 -6.53 -25.62 -8.81
N PHE A 191 -5.93 -25.37 -9.96
CA PHE A 191 -5.57 -26.40 -10.94
C PHE A 191 -4.14 -26.18 -11.43
N GLN A 192 -3.36 -27.24 -11.55
CA GLN A 192 -1.96 -27.17 -12.00
C GLN A 192 -1.65 -28.28 -13.00
N ASN A 193 -0.85 -27.94 -14.00
CA ASN A 193 -0.11 -28.88 -14.85
C ASN A 193 1.39 -28.57 -14.76
N GLU A 194 2.22 -29.34 -15.47
CA GLU A 194 3.69 -29.25 -15.42
C GLU A 194 4.28 -27.84 -15.59
N THR A 195 3.57 -26.93 -16.26
CA THR A 195 4.08 -25.61 -16.64
C THR A 195 3.13 -24.44 -16.32
N HIS A 196 1.90 -24.72 -15.88
CA HIS A 196 0.86 -23.71 -15.68
C HIS A 196 0.05 -23.96 -14.41
N SER A 197 -0.18 -22.89 -13.65
CA SER A 197 -1.07 -22.87 -12.48
C SER A 197 -2.25 -21.92 -12.72
N LEU A 198 -3.48 -22.42 -12.55
CA LEU A 198 -4.71 -21.64 -12.55
C LEU A 198 -5.19 -21.51 -11.10
N VAL A 199 -5.37 -20.28 -10.62
CA VAL A 199 -5.65 -20.00 -9.21
C VAL A 199 -6.86 -19.08 -9.10
N THR A 200 -7.91 -19.51 -8.41
CA THR A 200 -9.05 -18.64 -8.11
C THR A 200 -8.95 -18.12 -6.69
N LEU A 201 -9.00 -16.80 -6.55
CA LEU A 201 -8.85 -16.09 -5.29
C LEU A 201 -10.12 -15.28 -4.99
N SER A 202 -10.67 -15.41 -3.79
CA SER A 202 -11.74 -14.52 -3.32
C SER A 202 -11.23 -13.68 -2.16
N SER A 203 -11.44 -12.37 -2.22
CA SER A 203 -11.15 -11.48 -1.11
C SER A 203 -11.99 -11.86 0.11
N THR A 204 -11.37 -11.75 1.29
CA THR A 204 -12.00 -11.98 2.58
C THR A 204 -12.75 -10.75 3.11
N ASN A 205 -12.78 -9.64 2.34
CA ASN A 205 -13.20 -8.31 2.80
C ASN A 205 -12.39 -7.78 4.01
N HIS A 206 -11.21 -8.36 4.28
CA HIS A 206 -10.29 -7.92 5.32
C HIS A 206 -8.94 -7.47 4.74
N ILE A 207 -8.26 -6.61 5.50
CA ILE A 207 -6.88 -6.23 5.26
C ILE A 207 -5.98 -6.68 6.41
N CYS A 208 -4.75 -7.03 6.09
CA CYS A 208 -3.72 -7.47 7.02
C CYS A 208 -2.52 -6.55 6.90
N SER A 209 -2.39 -5.60 7.83
CA SER A 209 -1.17 -4.80 7.98
C SER A 209 -0.59 -4.98 9.37
N HIS A 210 0.73 -5.14 9.43
CA HIS A 210 1.51 -5.09 10.67
C HIS A 210 1.99 -3.68 11.03
N PHE A 211 1.76 -2.69 10.15
CA PHE A 211 2.16 -1.30 10.36
C PHE A 211 0.96 -0.36 10.15
N ASN A 212 0.81 0.59 11.06
CA ASN A 212 -0.16 1.66 10.98
C ASN A 212 0.56 2.97 11.32
N CYS A 213 0.51 3.96 10.42
CA CYS A 213 1.20 5.26 10.57
C CYS A 213 2.70 5.17 10.98
N ALA A 214 3.46 4.22 10.42
CA ALA A 214 4.82 3.91 10.86
C ALA A 214 5.80 5.11 10.86
N TYR A 215 5.71 5.96 9.82
CA TYR A 215 6.52 7.19 9.72
C TYR A 215 6.21 8.21 10.83
N LEU A 216 5.01 8.16 11.42
CA LEU A 216 4.59 9.00 12.55
C LEU A 216 4.87 8.35 13.92
N GLY A 217 5.78 7.36 13.97
CA GLY A 217 6.15 6.63 15.19
C GLY A 217 5.33 5.36 15.46
N GLY A 218 4.45 4.96 14.54
CA GLY A 218 3.68 3.72 14.64
C GLY A 218 4.57 2.47 14.65
N ARG A 219 4.56 1.70 15.74
CA ARG A 219 5.37 0.48 15.86
C ARG A 219 4.75 -0.71 15.11
N LYS A 220 5.59 -1.62 14.63
CA LYS A 220 5.17 -2.91 14.07
C LYS A 220 4.38 -3.70 15.11
N ARG A 221 3.18 -4.17 14.76
CA ARG A 221 2.36 -5.04 15.62
C ARG A 221 2.60 -6.52 15.31
N PRO A 222 2.60 -7.41 16.31
CA PRO A 222 2.83 -8.84 16.11
C PRO A 222 1.65 -9.55 15.42
N ARG A 223 0.44 -8.99 15.52
CA ARG A 223 -0.76 -9.44 14.81
C ARG A 223 -1.19 -8.38 13.81
N CYS A 224 -1.77 -8.81 12.69
CA CYS A 224 -2.36 -7.88 11.72
C CYS A 224 -3.52 -7.09 12.34
N GLU A 225 -3.59 -5.81 12.03
CA GLU A 225 -4.77 -4.98 12.31
C GLU A 225 -5.79 -5.14 11.17
N SER A 226 -6.97 -5.67 11.51
CA SER A 226 -8.16 -5.52 10.68
C SER A 226 -8.65 -4.07 10.79
N VAL A 227 -8.29 -3.21 9.85
CA VAL A 227 -8.81 -1.84 9.80
C VAL A 227 -10.30 -1.89 9.40
N PRO A 228 -11.23 -1.34 10.20
CA PRO A 228 -12.64 -1.30 9.84
C PRO A 228 -12.87 -0.50 8.56
N THR A 229 -13.69 -1.03 7.65
CA THR A 229 -14.00 -0.41 6.36
C THR A 229 -15.01 0.74 6.50
N GLY A 230 -14.62 1.79 7.22
CA GLY A 230 -15.45 2.96 7.51
C GLY A 230 -15.27 3.46 8.93
N GLY A 231 -14.47 4.52 9.09
CA GLY A 231 -14.36 5.31 10.31
C GLY A 231 -14.01 6.74 9.92
N GLN A 232 -14.73 7.72 10.48
CA GLN A 232 -14.50 9.13 10.18
C GLN A 232 -13.06 9.53 10.51
N ALA A 233 -12.53 10.47 9.74
CA ALA A 233 -11.43 11.29 10.23
C ALA A 233 -11.96 12.14 11.38
N ASP A 234 -11.83 11.66 12.62
CA ASP A 234 -11.59 12.49 13.80
C ASP A 234 -11.33 11.65 15.05
N SER A 235 -10.07 11.65 15.48
CA SER A 235 -9.66 11.60 16.90
C SER A 235 -8.12 11.69 16.96
N LEU A 236 -7.60 12.88 16.64
CA LEU A 236 -6.32 13.27 17.24
C LEU A 236 -6.53 13.26 18.76
N SER A 237 -5.97 12.25 19.43
CA SER A 237 -5.63 12.41 20.84
C SER A 237 -4.55 13.47 20.91
N LYS A 238 -4.97 14.73 21.11
CA LYS A 238 -4.08 15.83 21.48
C LYS A 238 -3.53 15.51 22.86
N GLY A 239 -2.44 14.74 22.89
CA GLY A 239 -1.58 14.67 24.06
C GLY A 239 -1.12 16.08 24.37
N ALA A 240 -1.66 16.67 25.43
CA ALA A 240 -1.33 18.02 25.84
C ALA A 240 0.14 18.05 26.27
N PHE A 241 1.01 18.59 25.41
CA PHE A 241 2.34 19.03 25.82
C PHE A 241 2.17 20.24 26.74
N SER A 242 1.99 19.97 28.03
CA SER A 242 2.10 20.99 29.07
C SER A 242 3.54 21.46 29.15
N LEU A 243 3.79 22.62 28.53
CA LEU A 243 5.00 23.40 28.73
C LEU A 243 5.01 23.96 30.15
N LEU A 244 5.36 23.12 31.13
CA LEU A 244 5.66 23.56 32.48
C LEU A 244 7.13 23.94 32.57
N SER A 245 7.32 25.25 32.52
CA SER A 245 8.55 26.01 32.78
C SER A 245 9.46 25.35 33.83
N TRP A 246 10.72 25.14 33.46
CA TRP A 246 11.79 24.92 34.44
C TRP A 246 12.11 26.24 35.13
N GLN A 247 11.58 26.45 36.34
CA GLN A 247 12.16 27.38 37.29
C GLN A 247 11.83 27.00 38.74
N THR A 248 12.91 26.77 39.51
CA THR A 248 13.02 26.89 40.98
C THR A 248 11.98 26.21 41.88
N LEU A 249 12.44 25.21 42.64
CA LEU A 249 12.70 25.42 44.08
C LEU A 249 13.68 24.36 44.64
N LEU A 250 14.34 24.72 45.74
CA LEU A 250 15.48 24.05 46.38
C LEU A 250 15.08 23.49 47.75
N LEU A 251 15.86 22.53 48.27
CA LEU A 251 15.87 22.01 49.67
C LEU A 251 14.62 21.16 50.03
N ALA A 252 14.66 20.05 50.78
CA ALA A 252 15.74 19.21 51.34
C ALA A 252 15.17 17.76 51.55
N SER A 253 15.77 16.74 52.18
CA SER A 253 17.07 16.53 52.85
C SER A 253 17.32 15.02 53.05
N TRP A 254 18.58 14.58 52.91
CA TRP A 254 19.30 13.52 53.70
C TRP A 254 18.66 12.13 53.90
N GLY A 255 19.43 11.06 53.66
CA GLY A 255 19.19 9.75 54.30
C GLY A 255 19.70 8.51 53.55
N PHE A 256 20.81 7.94 54.00
CA PHE A 256 21.34 6.62 53.60
C PHE A 256 20.32 5.47 53.79
N TRP A 257 20.38 4.41 52.98
CA TRP A 257 21.00 3.11 53.37
C TRP A 257 21.13 2.11 52.18
N LEU A 258 21.91 1.05 52.42
CA LEU A 258 22.40 0.04 51.46
C LEU A 258 21.52 -1.23 51.35
N LEU A 259 21.87 -2.09 50.38
CA LEU A 259 21.47 -3.51 50.22
C LEU A 259 19.99 -3.73 49.78
N GLU A 260 19.59 -4.80 49.08
CA GLU A 260 20.27 -6.08 48.81
C GLU A 260 19.88 -6.72 47.45
N THR A 261 20.41 -7.92 47.16
CA THR A 261 20.44 -8.60 45.85
C THR A 261 19.36 -9.67 45.62
N ARG A 262 19.23 -10.11 44.34
CA ARG A 262 18.59 -11.36 43.83
C ARG A 262 17.04 -11.35 43.83
N ILE A 263 16.36 -12.07 42.92
CA ILE A 263 16.79 -13.10 41.94
C ILE A 263 16.56 -12.62 40.50
#